data_AF-A0A920Q4T2-F1
#
_entry.id   AF-A0A920Q4T2-F1
#
_cell.length_a   1.000
_cell.length_b   1.000
_cell.length_c   1.000
_cell.angle_alpha   90.00
_cell.angle_beta   90.00
_cell.angle_gamma   90.00
#
_symmetry.space_group_name_H-M   'P 1'
#
loop_
_entity.id
_entity.type
_entity.pdbx_description
1 polymer ?
#
loop_
_entity_poly.entity_id
_entity_poly.type
_entity_poly.pdbx_seq_one_letter_code
_entity_poly.pdbx_strand_id
1 'polypeptide(L)'
;MIPPPHLSPMWWPASRTTPGRCGRLGRPGGLNVQFAVKYDPDGTDIYVIEANPRASRTVPFVAKATGVPLAKVASRVMMGATLADSVTGA
;
A
#
# COMPACT_ATOMS: atom_id res chain seq x y z
N MET A 1 2.98 8.80 -11.88
CA MET A 1 1.80 9.59 -11.50
C MET A 1 0.96 8.76 -10.54
N ILE A 2 0.43 9.38 -9.49
CA ILE A 2 -0.55 8.75 -8.58
C ILE A 2 -1.85 9.56 -8.74
N PRO A 3 -2.97 8.95 -9.13
CA PRO A 3 -3.15 7.53 -9.48
C PRO A 3 -2.49 7.13 -10.82
N PRO A 4 -2.27 5.83 -11.08
CA PRO A 4 -1.70 5.36 -12.35
C PRO A 4 -2.68 5.62 -13.52
N PRO A 5 -2.22 6.18 -14.65
CA PRO A 5 -3.11 6.66 -15.71
C PRO A 5 -3.71 5.55 -16.58
N HIS A 6 -3.01 4.41 -16.74
CA HIS A 6 -3.40 3.33 -17.66
C HIS A 6 -3.96 2.10 -16.96
N LEU A 7 -4.26 2.22 -15.66
CA LEU A 7 -4.70 1.09 -14.85
C LEU A 7 -6.16 1.36 -14.42
N SER A 8 -7.10 0.54 -14.92
CA SER A 8 -8.55 0.72 -14.70
C SER A 8 -8.95 0.70 -13.21
N PRO A 9 -9.68 1.68 -12.65
CA PRO A 9 -10.01 1.74 -11.21
C PRO A 9 -10.54 0.45 -10.56
N MET A 10 -11.11 -0.46 -11.37
CA MET A 10 -11.48 -1.82 -11.02
C MET A 10 -10.35 -2.69 -10.41
N TRP A 11 -9.06 -2.36 -10.61
CA TRP A 11 -7.94 -3.11 -9.99
C TRP A 11 -7.70 -2.74 -8.52
N TRP A 12 -8.20 -1.59 -8.04
CA TRP A 12 -7.92 -1.11 -6.69
C TRP A 12 -8.38 -2.12 -5.60
N PRO A 13 -9.57 -2.73 -5.65
CA PRO A 13 -10.01 -3.73 -4.68
C PRO A 13 -9.04 -4.92 -4.51
N ALA A 14 -8.48 -5.45 -5.60
CA ALA A 14 -7.53 -6.56 -5.56
C ALA A 14 -6.24 -6.17 -4.80
N SER A 15 -5.71 -4.97 -5.07
CA SER A 15 -4.55 -4.44 -4.33
C SER A 15 -4.87 -4.17 -2.85
N ARG A 16 -6.11 -3.84 -2.49
CA ARG A 16 -6.55 -3.61 -1.09
C ARG A 16 -6.71 -4.89 -0.27
N THR A 17 -6.96 -6.04 -0.89
CA THR A 17 -7.10 -7.32 -0.16
C THR A 17 -5.75 -7.97 0.16
N THR A 18 -4.71 -7.66 -0.61
CA THR A 18 -3.37 -8.24 -0.45
C THR A 18 -2.71 -7.93 0.91
N PRO A 19 -2.81 -6.69 1.46
CA PRO A 19 -2.36 -6.40 2.82
C PRO A 19 -2.97 -7.31 3.89
N GLY A 20 -4.25 -7.68 3.77
CA GLY A 20 -4.93 -8.59 4.70
C GLY A 20 -4.34 -10.01 4.68
N ARG A 21 -3.93 -10.51 3.50
CA ARG A 21 -3.18 -11.78 3.40
C ARG A 21 -1.75 -11.66 3.92
N CYS A 22 -1.12 -10.50 3.72
CA CYS A 22 0.20 -10.17 4.27
C CYS A 22 0.21 -9.93 5.79
N GLY A 23 -0.94 -9.83 6.46
CA GLY A 23 -1.01 -9.71 7.93
C GLY A 23 -0.33 -10.86 8.68
N ARG A 24 -0.10 -12.00 7.99
CA ARG A 24 0.67 -13.13 8.49
C ARG A 24 2.20 -12.89 8.51
N LEU A 25 2.69 -11.81 7.91
CA LEU A 25 4.12 -11.42 7.88
C LEU A 25 4.61 -10.69 9.15
N GLY A 26 3.76 -10.60 10.18
CA GLY A 26 4.22 -10.50 11.57
C GLY A 26 4.89 -9.20 12.02
N ARG A 27 4.73 -8.07 11.31
CA ARG A 27 5.24 -6.77 11.80
C ARG A 27 4.24 -5.63 11.61
N PRO A 28 3.88 -4.88 12.68
CA PRO A 28 3.18 -3.62 12.55
C PRO A 28 4.10 -2.61 11.85
N GLY A 29 3.63 -1.95 10.79
CA GLY A 29 4.44 -1.01 10.03
C GLY A 29 4.08 -0.85 8.55
N GLY A 30 5.04 -0.34 7.78
CA GLY A 30 4.89 -0.16 6.34
C GLY A 30 5.10 -1.46 5.55
N LEU A 31 4.22 -1.72 4.59
CA LEU A 31 4.33 -2.80 3.62
C LEU A 31 4.35 -2.20 2.21
N ASN A 32 5.31 -2.62 1.39
CA ASN A 32 5.37 -2.27 -0.02
C ASN A 32 5.27 -3.54 -0.87
N VAL A 33 4.19 -3.66 -1.63
CA VAL A 33 3.95 -4.79 -2.53
C VAL A 33 4.13 -4.30 -3.96
N GLN A 34 4.85 -5.09 -4.76
CA GLN A 34 5.02 -4.88 -6.19
C GLN A 34 4.16 -5.90 -6.94
N PHE A 35 3.35 -5.41 -7.89
CA PHE A 35 2.46 -6.24 -8.70
C PHE A 35 2.84 -6.12 -10.18
N ALA A 36 2.64 -7.20 -10.92
CA ALA A 36 2.58 -7.19 -12.38
C ALA A 36 1.12 -7.39 -12.82
N VAL A 37 0.66 -6.56 -13.75
CA VAL A 37 -0.68 -6.66 -14.34
C VAL A 37 -0.51 -7.05 -15.80
N LYS A 38 -1.09 -8.19 -16.20
CA LYS A 38 -1.06 -8.69 -17.56
C LYS A 38 -2.46 -8.59 -18.16
N TYR A 39 -2.57 -7.91 -19.29
CA TYR A 39 -3.81 -7.80 -20.05
C TYR A 39 -3.81 -8.86 -21.15
N ASP A 40 -4.77 -9.78 -21.10
CA ASP A 40 -5.01 -10.79 -22.12
C ASP A 40 -6.39 -10.56 -22.77
N PRO A 41 -6.63 -11.07 -23.99
CA PRO A 41 -7.92 -10.92 -24.66
C PRO A 41 -9.11 -11.46 -23.83
N ASP A 42 -8.87 -12.49 -23.03
CA ASP A 42 -9.88 -13.19 -22.24
C ASP A 42 -9.98 -12.70 -20.79
N GLY A 43 -9.10 -11.77 -20.36
CA GLY A 43 -9.07 -11.32 -18.97
C GLY A 43 -7.84 -10.51 -18.57
N THR A 44 -7.72 -10.20 -17.29
CA THR A 44 -6.56 -9.49 -16.73
C THR A 44 -6.05 -10.24 -15.51
N ASP A 45 -4.81 -10.67 -15.58
CA ASP A 45 -4.14 -11.36 -14.48
C ASP A 45 -3.31 -10.40 -13.64
N ILE A 46 -3.28 -10.66 -12.33
CA ILE A 46 -2.50 -9.89 -11.37
C ILE A 46 -1.56 -10.85 -10.65
N TYR A 47 -0.26 -10.58 -10.77
CA TYR A 47 0.79 -11.35 -10.12
C TYR A 47 1.46 -10.51 -9.04
N VAL A 48 1.74 -11.11 -7.89
CA VAL A 48 2.61 -10.50 -6.88
C VAL A 48 4.05 -10.81 -7.27
N ILE A 49 4.86 -9.76 -7.45
CA ILE A 49 6.29 -9.91 -7.71
C ILE A 49 7.02 -10.13 -6.38
N GLU A 50 6.83 -9.19 -5.45
CA GLU A 50 7.44 -9.23 -4.12
C GLU A 50 6.65 -8.41 -3.10
N ALA A 51 6.83 -8.74 -1.82
CA ALA A 51 6.29 -8.00 -0.70
C ALA A 51 7.41 -7.66 0.29
N ASN A 52 7.65 -6.36 0.48
CA ASN A 52 8.68 -5.83 1.37
C ASN A 52 8.02 -5.32 2.66
N PRO A 53 8.18 -6.00 3.82
CA PRO A 53 7.65 -5.54 5.10
C PRO A 53 8.54 -4.43 5.71
N ARG A 54 8.78 -3.38 4.93
CA ARG A 54 9.55 -2.19 5.32
C ARG A 54 9.02 -0.96 4.61
N ALA A 55 9.36 0.21 5.13
CA ALA A 55 9.17 1.45 4.40
C ALA A 55 9.93 1.40 3.06
N SER A 56 9.23 1.77 1.98
CA SER A 56 9.81 1.85 0.64
C SER A 56 10.31 3.26 0.36
N ARG A 57 11.21 3.38 -0.64
CA ARG A 57 11.74 4.67 -1.12
C ARG A 57 10.64 5.56 -1.71
N THR A 58 9.48 5.00 -2.02
CA THR A 58 8.30 5.71 -2.55
C THR A 58 7.50 6.45 -1.46
N VAL A 59 7.72 6.16 -0.17
CA VAL A 59 6.92 6.74 0.94
C VAL A 59 6.89 8.27 0.93
N PRO A 60 8.01 9.01 0.78
CA PRO A 60 7.99 10.47 0.75
C PRO A 60 7.20 11.05 -0.43
N PHE A 61 7.26 10.39 -1.59
CA PHE A 61 6.53 10.81 -2.77
C PHE A 61 5.01 10.62 -2.59
N VAL A 62 4.59 9.47 -2.07
CA VAL A 62 3.17 9.18 -1.79
C VAL A 62 2.63 10.10 -0.71
N ALA A 63 3.41 10.38 0.34
CA ALA A 63 3.01 11.27 1.42
C ALA A 63 2.72 12.70 0.90
N LYS A 64 3.56 13.22 0.01
CA LYS A 64 3.32 14.52 -0.63
C LYS A 64 2.11 14.50 -1.57
N ALA A 65 1.94 13.44 -2.36
CA ALA A 65 0.83 13.32 -3.31
C ALA A 65 -0.53 13.17 -2.62
N THR A 66 -0.58 12.57 -1.43
CA THR A 66 -1.82 12.28 -0.70
C THR A 66 -2.11 13.26 0.44
N GLY A 67 -1.13 14.08 0.84
CA GLY A 67 -1.23 14.94 2.03
C GLY A 67 -1.12 14.19 3.36
N VAL A 68 -0.96 12.87 3.34
CA VAL A 68 -0.89 12.03 4.54
C VAL A 68 0.58 11.79 4.93
N PRO A 69 1.00 12.12 6.16
CA PRO A 69 2.38 11.90 6.61
C PRO A 69 2.61 10.42 6.96
N LEU A 70 2.66 9.56 5.93
CA LEU A 70 2.71 8.09 6.05
C LEU A 70 3.79 7.57 6.99
N ALA A 71 4.99 8.18 7.00
CA ALA A 71 6.06 7.79 7.91
C ALA A 71 5.71 8.03 9.39
N LYS A 72 5.06 9.17 9.69
CA LYS A 72 4.58 9.52 11.05
C LYS A 72 3.43 8.62 11.48
N VAL A 73 2.52 8.29 10.55
CA VAL A 73 1.43 7.35 10.79
C VAL A 73 1.98 5.96 11.10
N ALA A 74 2.89 5.46 10.25
CA ALA A 74 3.49 4.13 10.43
C ALA A 74 4.29 4.01 11.74
N SER A 75 5.03 5.05 12.15
CA SER A 75 5.77 5.03 13.42
C SER A 75 4.84 5.05 14.63
N ARG A 76 3.73 5.81 14.59
CA ARG A 76 2.69 5.77 15.64
C ARG A 76 2.06 4.39 15.77
N VAL A 77 1.74 3.75 14.65
CA VAL A 77 1.20 2.38 14.64
C VAL A 77 2.22 1.37 15.18
N MET A 78 3.50 1.50 14.84
CA MET A 78 4.57 0.67 15.41
C MET A 78 4.68 0.83 16.93
N MET A 79 4.34 2.01 17.48
CA MET A 79 4.32 2.29 18.92
C MET A 79 2.99 1.89 19.59
N GLY A 80 2.07 1.24 18.88
CA GLY A 80 0.81 0.72 19.44
C GLY A 80 -0.40 1.63 19.31
N ALA A 81 -0.30 2.78 18.63
CA ALA A 81 -1.46 3.59 18.28
C ALA A 81 -2.32 2.89 17.23
N THR A 82 -3.64 3.12 17.24
CA THR A 82 -4.49 2.61 16.16
C THR A 82 -4.27 3.43 14.88
N LEU A 83 -4.62 2.85 13.72
CA LEU A 83 -4.56 3.59 12.45
C LEU A 83 -5.50 4.80 12.47
N ALA A 84 -6.65 4.70 13.13
CA ALA A 84 -7.58 5.81 13.31
C ALA A 84 -6.88 6.97 14.04
N ASP A 85 -6.36 6.72 15.25
CA ASP A 85 -5.66 7.74 16.06
C ASP A 85 -4.46 8.35 15.34
N SER A 86 -3.78 7.55 14.52
CA SER A 86 -2.58 7.97 13.82
C SER A 86 -2.85 8.95 12.68
N VAL A 87 -4.06 8.92 12.10
CA VAL A 87 -4.48 9.77 10.96
C VAL A 87 -5.24 11.03 11.43
N THR A 88 -6.00 10.97 12.53
CA THR A 88 -6.80 12.11 13.05
C THR A 88 -6.05 13.10 13.94
N GLY A 89 -4.75 12.96 14.13
CA GLY A 89 -3.96 13.87 14.98
C GLY A 89 -3.17 14.92 14.19
N ALA A 90 -3.85 16.00 13.77
CA ALA A 90 -3.30 17.32 13.45
C ALA A 90 -4.30 18.40 13.90
#